data_AF-A0A2H5YXY5-F1
#
_entry.id   AF-A0A2H5YXY5-F1
#
_cell.length_a   1.000
_cell.length_b   1.000
_cell.length_c   1.000
_cell.angle_alpha   90.00
_cell.angle_beta   90.00
_cell.angle_gamma   90.00
#
_symmetry.space_group_name_H-M   'P 1'
#
loop_
_entity.id
_entity.type
_entity.pdbx_description
1 polymer ?
#
loop_
_entity_poly.entity_id
_entity_poly.type
_entity_poly.pdbx_seq_one_letter_code
_entity_poly.pdbx_strand_id
1 'polypeptide(L)'
;MSEERTADTTRIVLRSFGVMVTTYQERMAQLLEQANRADLAAEDALHLAASALALSARLTRRLREVNEHVLALEERALAQLQEQLSQRFPGVHVEPEE
;
A
#
# COMPACT_ATOMS: atom_id res chain seq x y z
N MET A 1 -8.02 -25.06 -6.78
CA MET A 1 -6.64 -25.00 -6.25
C MET A 1 -5.99 -23.61 -6.43
N SER A 2 -6.70 -22.58 -6.90
CA SER A 2 -6.11 -21.29 -7.28
C SER A 2 -6.43 -20.14 -6.31
N GLU A 3 -7.60 -20.16 -5.65
CA GLU A 3 -8.05 -19.09 -4.75
C GLU A 3 -7.22 -19.01 -3.45
N GLU A 4 -6.82 -20.15 -2.90
CA GLU A 4 -5.99 -20.25 -1.70
C GLU A 4 -4.62 -19.57 -1.89
N ARG A 5 -3.98 -19.76 -3.06
CA ARG A 5 -2.72 -19.10 -3.41
C ARG A 5 -2.85 -17.58 -3.56
N THR A 6 -3.99 -17.10 -4.08
CA THR A 6 -4.26 -15.67 -4.25
C THR A 6 -4.49 -14.98 -2.90
N ALA A 7 -5.22 -15.63 -2.00
CA ALA A 7 -5.42 -15.15 -0.63
C ALA A 7 -4.08 -15.08 0.13
N ASP A 8 -3.23 -16.09 -0.02
CA ASP A 8 -1.92 -16.12 0.63
C ASP A 8 -0.97 -15.04 0.10
N THR A 9 -0.99 -14.78 -1.22
CA THR A 9 -0.22 -13.68 -1.83
C THR A 9 -0.62 -12.32 -1.24
N THR A 10 -1.93 -12.08 -1.10
CA THR A 10 -2.45 -10.83 -0.54
C THR A 10 -2.06 -10.66 0.92
N ARG A 11 -2.18 -11.73 1.73
CA ARG A 11 -1.72 -11.70 3.13
C ARG A 11 -0.24 -11.38 3.25
N ILE A 12 0.61 -11.95 2.38
CA ILE A 12 2.04 -11.67 2.36
C ILE A 12 2.31 -10.20 2.03
N VAL A 13 1.66 -9.65 1.00
CA VAL A 13 1.81 -8.25 0.59
C VAL A 13 1.41 -7.30 1.72
N LEU A 14 0.23 -7.49 2.30
CA LEU A 14 -0.28 -6.62 3.37
C LEU A 14 0.54 -6.74 4.65
N ARG A 15 0.97 -7.95 5.02
CA ARG A 15 1.87 -8.15 6.17
C ARG A 15 3.20 -7.42 5.96
N SER A 16 3.81 -7.57 4.78
CA SER A 16 5.05 -6.89 4.42
C SER A 16 4.89 -5.37 4.47
N PHE A 17 3.77 -4.83 3.98
CA PHE A 17 3.46 -3.41 4.08
C PHE A 17 3.33 -2.94 5.53
N GLY A 18 2.62 -3.68 6.39
CA GLY A 18 2.49 -3.35 7.81
C GLY A 18 3.82 -3.30 8.56
N VAL A 19 4.73 -4.25 8.29
CA VAL A 19 6.11 -4.22 8.83
C VAL A 19 6.86 -2.97 8.36
N MET A 20 6.66 -2.56 7.11
CA MET A 20 7.33 -1.38 6.58
C MET A 20 6.77 -0.07 7.16
N VAL A 21 5.46 0.01 7.43
CA VAL A 21 4.82 1.15 8.09
C VAL A 21 5.36 1.32 9.51
N THR A 22 5.42 0.24 10.28
CA THR A 22 5.97 0.25 11.65
C THR A 22 7.45 0.64 11.65
N THR A 23 8.25 0.08 10.74
CA THR A 23 9.65 0.49 10.54
C THR A 23 9.78 1.97 10.19
N TYR A 24 8.90 2.50 9.33
CA TYR A 24 8.87 3.92 8.99
C TYR A 24 8.58 4.78 10.21
N GLN A 25 7.58 4.42 11.03
CA GLN A 25 7.22 5.14 12.25
C GLN A 25 8.39 5.21 13.23
N GLU A 26 9.03 4.06 13.49
CA GLU A 26 10.20 3.98 14.37
C GLU A 26 11.35 4.86 13.89
N ARG A 27 11.71 4.78 12.60
CA ARG A 27 12.82 5.56 12.04
C ARG A 27 12.51 7.05 11.96
N MET A 28 11.27 7.41 11.63
CA MET A 28 10.87 8.82 11.59
C MET A 28 10.89 9.43 12.99
N ALA A 29 10.46 8.69 14.02
CA ALA A 29 10.56 9.13 15.40
C ALA A 29 12.02 9.42 15.82
N GLN A 30 12.96 8.56 15.43
CA GLN A 30 14.40 8.78 15.69
C GLN A 30 14.92 10.04 14.99
N LEU A 31 14.51 10.28 13.73
CA LEU A 31 14.91 11.50 13.00
C LEU A 31 14.34 12.76 13.66
N LEU A 32 13.10 12.72 14.14
CA LEU A 32 12.47 13.83 14.85
C LEU A 32 13.16 14.11 16.19
N GLU A 33 13.57 13.07 16.92
CA GLU A 33 14.34 13.21 18.16
C GLU A 33 15.71 13.86 17.89
N GLN A 34 16.40 13.43 16.84
CA GLN A 34 17.68 14.02 16.42
C GLN A 34 17.53 15.48 15.98
N ALA A 35 16.44 15.82 15.29
CA ALA A 35 16.16 17.18 14.85
C ALA A 35 15.88 18.15 16.01
N ASN A 36 15.40 17.64 17.15
CA ASN A 36 15.13 18.45 18.35
C ASN A 36 16.37 18.77 19.19
N ARG A 37 17.55 18.29 18.79
CA ARG A 37 18.79 18.56 19.51
C ARG A 37 19.18 20.04 19.41
N ALA A 38 19.50 20.65 20.55
CA ALA A 38 19.88 22.06 20.63
C ALA A 38 21.20 22.39 19.92
N ASP A 39 22.05 21.39 19.69
CA ASP A 39 23.37 21.49 19.07
C ASP A 39 23.39 21.08 17.58
N LEU A 40 22.23 21.04 16.91
CA LEU A 40 22.12 20.58 15.52
C LEU A 40 22.84 21.52 14.54
N ALA A 41 23.85 21.00 13.84
CA ALA A 41 24.51 21.72 12.76
C ALA A 41 23.65 21.74 11.48
N ALA A 42 23.86 22.75 10.62
CA ALA A 42 23.10 22.89 9.38
C ALA A 42 23.30 21.70 8.42
N GLU A 43 24.51 21.14 8.36
CA GLU A 43 24.80 19.96 7.54
C GLU A 43 24.06 18.72 8.03
N ASP A 44 24.02 18.51 9.36
CA ASP A 44 23.26 17.43 9.98
C ASP A 44 21.76 17.60 9.72
N ALA A 45 21.24 18.84 9.80
CA ALA A 45 19.84 19.14 9.49
C ALA A 45 19.48 18.76 8.04
N LEU A 46 20.36 19.06 7.07
CA LEU A 46 20.17 18.65 5.67
C LEU A 46 20.20 17.12 5.52
N HIS A 47 21.08 16.44 6.24
CA HIS A 47 21.14 14.97 6.23
C HIS A 47 19.88 14.32 6.82
N LEU A 48 19.35 14.87 7.92
CA LEU A 48 18.09 14.44 8.53
C LEU A 48 16.92 14.65 7.55
N ALA A 49 16.84 15.81 6.90
CA ALA A 49 15.80 16.09 5.91
C ALA A 49 15.86 15.12 4.72
N ALA A 50 17.06 14.88 4.17
CA ALA A 50 17.26 13.91 3.09
C ALA A 50 16.84 12.49 3.52
N SER A 51 17.19 12.07 4.74
CA SER A 51 16.80 10.78 5.30
C SER A 51 15.29 10.64 5.45
N ALA A 52 14.62 11.68 5.96
CA ALA A 52 13.16 11.71 6.10
C ALA A 52 12.46 11.63 4.74
N LEU A 53 12.94 12.38 3.75
CA LEU A 53 12.40 12.33 2.38
C LEU A 53 12.56 10.93 1.76
N ALA A 54 13.71 10.29 1.95
CA ALA A 54 13.95 8.95 1.44
C ALA A 54 13.02 7.90 2.09
N LEU A 55 12.80 7.98 3.41
CA LEU A 55 11.86 7.12 4.13
C LEU A 55 10.43 7.31 3.61
N SER A 56 9.99 8.56 3.46
CA SER A 56 8.66 8.89 2.94
C SER A 56 8.47 8.41 1.51
N ALA A 57 9.44 8.66 0.62
CA ALA A 57 9.38 8.22 -0.77
C ALA A 57 9.29 6.68 -0.89
N ARG A 58 10.01 5.95 -0.03
CA ARG A 58 9.92 4.48 0.05
C ARG A 58 8.53 4.03 0.51
N LEU A 59 7.99 4.65 1.56
CA LEU A 59 6.66 4.33 2.06
C LEU A 59 5.58 4.59 1.01
N THR A 60 5.62 5.75 0.36
CA THR A 60 4.69 6.14 -0.71
C THR A 60 4.73 5.16 -1.88
N ARG A 61 5.93 4.73 -2.30
CA ARG A 61 6.06 3.75 -3.39
C ARG A 61 5.34 2.46 -3.06
N ARG A 62 5.58 1.92 -1.86
CA ARG A 62 4.94 0.66 -1.47
C ARG A 62 3.44 0.80 -1.28
N LEU A 63 2.97 1.95 -0.80
CA LEU A 63 1.53 2.22 -0.70
C LEU A 63 0.86 2.18 -2.08
N ARG A 64 1.50 2.74 -3.11
CA ARG A 64 1.02 2.63 -4.50
C ARG A 64 0.95 1.18 -4.95
N GLU A 65 2.02 0.40 -4.76
CA GLU A 65 2.06 -1.02 -5.12
C GLU A 65 0.94 -1.83 -4.42
N VAL A 66 0.67 -1.55 -3.15
CA VAL A 66 -0.41 -2.21 -2.40
C VAL A 66 -1.78 -1.80 -2.94
N ASN A 67 -2.00 -0.52 -3.20
CA ASN A 67 -3.25 -0.03 -3.76
C ASN A 67 -3.51 -0.61 -5.15
N GLU A 68 -2.49 -0.65 -6.01
CA GLU A 68 -2.56 -1.27 -7.34
C GLU A 68 -2.91 -2.77 -7.24
N HIS A 69 -2.31 -3.49 -6.28
CA HIS A 69 -2.63 -4.90 -6.04
C HIS A 69 -4.08 -5.10 -5.60
N VAL A 70 -4.57 -4.27 -4.68
CA VAL A 70 -5.95 -4.35 -4.18
C VAL A 70 -6.94 -3.99 -5.29
N LEU A 71 -6.70 -2.93 -6.05
CA LEU A 71 -7.54 -2.53 -7.17
C LEU A 71 -7.63 -3.65 -8.22
N ALA A 72 -6.50 -4.26 -8.58
CA ALA A 72 -6.47 -5.38 -9.51
C ALA A 72 -7.24 -6.62 -9.00
N LEU A 73 -7.33 -6.82 -7.68
CA LEU A 73 -8.16 -7.88 -7.10
C LEU A 73 -9.65 -7.54 -7.22
N GLU A 74 -10.04 -6.30 -6.93
CA GLU A 74 -11.42 -5.83 -7.04
C GLU A 74 -11.93 -5.94 -8.48
N GLU A 75 -11.16 -5.43 -9.45
CA GLU A 75 -11.47 -5.50 -10.88
C GLU A 75 -11.65 -6.95 -11.36
N ARG A 76 -10.74 -7.85 -10.94
CA ARG A 76 -10.83 -9.28 -11.32
C ARG A 76 -12.04 -9.95 -10.71
N ALA A 77 -12.31 -9.71 -9.43
CA ALA A 77 -13.46 -10.31 -8.74
C ALA A 77 -14.77 -9.82 -9.35
N LEU A 78 -14.87 -8.52 -9.65
CA LEU A 78 -16.05 -7.94 -10.27
C LEU A 78 -16.26 -8.47 -11.69
N ALA A 79 -15.21 -8.54 -12.51
CA ALA A 79 -15.28 -9.10 -13.85
C ALA A 79 -15.72 -10.57 -13.85
N GLN A 80 -15.18 -11.38 -12.91
CA GLN A 80 -15.58 -12.78 -12.76
C GLN A 80 -17.05 -12.92 -12.34
N LEU A 81 -17.50 -12.08 -11.41
CA LEU A 81 -18.90 -12.07 -10.99
C LEU A 81 -19.82 -11.66 -12.14
N GLN A 82 -19.46 -10.60 -12.87
CA GLN A 82 -20.22 -10.13 -14.03
C GLN A 82 -20.33 -11.20 -15.11
N GLU A 83 -19.23 -11.92 -15.40
CA GLU A 83 -19.22 -13.04 -16.35
C GLU A 83 -20.16 -14.16 -15.89
N GLN A 84 -20.08 -14.59 -14.63
CA GLN A 84 -20.94 -15.62 -14.07
C GLN A 84 -22.42 -15.25 -14.10
N LEU A 85 -22.74 -14.00 -13.75
CA LEU A 85 -24.11 -13.50 -13.80
C LEU A 85 -24.63 -13.39 -15.24
N SER A 86 -23.81 -12.93 -16.18
CA SER A 86 -24.18 -12.83 -17.60
C SER A 86 -24.46 -14.20 -18.22
N GLN A 87 -23.67 -15.21 -17.85
CA GLN A 87 -23.90 -16.59 -18.28
C GLN A 87 -25.18 -17.18 -17.68
N ARG A 88 -25.51 -16.82 -16.43
CA ARG A 88 -26.67 -17.37 -15.72
C ARG A 88 -27.99 -16.65 -16.04
N PHE A 89 -27.94 -15.37 -16.36
CA PHE A 89 -29.11 -14.52 -16.64
C PHE A 89 -28.90 -13.71 -17.93
N PRO A 90 -28.89 -14.35 -19.11
CA PRO A 90 -28.72 -13.64 -20.37
C PRO A 90 -29.86 -12.62 -20.58
N GLY A 91 -29.50 -11.34 -20.75
CA GLY A 91 -30.44 -10.24 -21.04
C GLY A 91 -30.81 -9.34 -19.87
N VAL A 92 -30.32 -9.60 -18.65
CA VAL A 92 -30.48 -8.67 -17.51
C VAL A 92 -29.34 -7.66 -17.54
N HIS A 93 -29.64 -6.40 -17.89
CA HIS A 93 -28.72 -5.28 -17.75
C HIS A 93 -28.88 -4.64 -16.37
N VAL A 94 -27.80 -4.64 -15.58
CA VAL A 94 -27.73 -3.89 -14.32
C VAL A 94 -26.94 -2.63 -14.60
N GLU A 95 -27.58 -1.47 -14.48
CA GLU A 95 -26.87 -0.18 -14.47
C GLU A 95 -26.27 0.03 -13.07
N PRO A 96 -25.01 0.48 -12.96
CA PRO A 96 -24.43 0.82 -11.67
C PRO A 96 -25.16 2.04 -11.08
N GLU A 97 -25.64 1.95 -9.85
CA GLU A 97 -26.12 3.11 -9.10
C GLU A 97 -24.91 3.95 -8.65
N GLU A 98 -24.92 5.25 -8.96
CA GLU A 98 -23.89 6.25 -8.59
C GLU A 98 -23.89 6.59 -7.09
#